data_AF-A0A9D8R4H3-F1
#
_entry.id   AF-A0A9D8R4H3-F1
#
_cell.length_a   1.000
_cell.length_b   1.000
_cell.length_c   1.000
_cell.angle_alpha   90.00
_cell.angle_beta   90.00
_cell.angle_gamma   90.00
#
_symmetry.space_group_name_H-M   'P 1'
#
loop_
_entity.id
_entity.type
_entity.pdbx_description
1 polymer ?
#
loop_
_entity_poly.entity_id
_entity_poly.type
_entity_poly.pdbx_seq_one_letter_code
_entity_poly.pdbx_strand_id
1 'polypeptide(L)'
;SGYLGLWPGYVNNTNVYDIYPDYILPDDSPLLRYYDFGGDKRVAQVKHWNGPYFEEYYMVPGTEVLCINDYPAYKYHMLPSVIAYKPSIWSGRVIPSGGHPEQYESGERRDLMASYIKYAFDGVGIAKAKGVLHNGEVRRMVKSTTDEDPAYTKVGDKQCHHFVFALPDGARNIRVRLVSLENFNLSLHLANGTFAFKEDAQYKLENSESVKELTFETLPKGTWYVGVQCEDTPTCTLGDYGNGKYSGYQYSGNIAVLNGAPYTISVTWE
;
A
#
# COMPACT_ATOMS: atom_id res chain seq x y z
N SER A 1 -13.42 0.61 -18.46
CA SER A 1 -12.72 -0.42 -17.67
C SER A 1 -12.12 0.25 -16.45
N GLY A 2 -12.21 -0.35 -15.26
CA GLY A 2 -11.50 0.16 -14.09
C GLY A 2 -10.01 0.08 -14.35
N TYR A 3 -9.31 1.21 -14.35
CA TYR A 3 -7.87 1.28 -14.56
C TYR A 3 -7.18 0.34 -13.55
N LEU A 4 -6.56 -0.73 -14.05
CA LEU A 4 -5.77 -1.72 -13.30
C LEU A 4 -6.48 -2.49 -12.16
N GLY A 5 -7.81 -2.42 -12.06
CA GLY A 5 -8.56 -3.05 -10.95
C GLY A 5 -8.29 -2.44 -9.56
N LEU A 6 -7.54 -1.33 -9.50
CA LEU A 6 -7.24 -0.59 -8.27
C LEU A 6 -8.39 0.35 -7.88
N TRP A 7 -9.15 0.81 -8.88
CA TRP A 7 -10.34 1.63 -8.71
C TRP A 7 -11.61 0.76 -8.89
N PRO A 8 -12.58 0.80 -7.96
CA PRO A 8 -13.78 -0.03 -8.02
C PRO A 8 -14.87 0.47 -8.97
N GLY A 9 -14.78 1.71 -9.46
CA GLY A 9 -15.77 2.29 -10.38
C GLY A 9 -15.37 2.25 -11.85
N TYR A 10 -16.20 2.87 -12.70
CA TYR A 10 -15.86 3.07 -14.11
C TYR A 10 -15.09 4.38 -14.29
N VAL A 11 -14.17 4.34 -15.25
CA VAL A 11 -13.33 5.47 -15.62
C VAL A 11 -13.37 5.61 -17.13
N ASN A 12 -13.51 6.85 -17.60
CA ASN A 12 -13.48 7.17 -19.01
C ASN A 12 -12.13 7.76 -19.40
N ASN A 13 -11.61 7.35 -20.56
CA ASN A 13 -10.42 7.97 -21.12
C ASN A 13 -10.82 9.21 -21.92
N THR A 14 -10.01 10.26 -21.77
CA THR A 14 -10.16 11.48 -22.58
C THR A 14 -9.98 11.23 -24.08
N ASN A 15 -9.18 10.24 -24.48
CA ASN A 15 -8.76 10.00 -25.88
C ASN A 15 -8.03 11.21 -26.50
N VAL A 16 -7.37 12.01 -25.67
CA VAL A 16 -6.60 13.18 -26.08
C VAL A 16 -5.18 13.07 -25.55
N TYR A 17 -4.20 13.40 -26.37
CA TYR A 17 -2.78 13.29 -26.06
C TYR A 17 -2.12 14.67 -26.13
N ASP A 18 -1.15 14.90 -25.23
CA ASP A 18 -0.29 16.09 -25.21
C ASP A 18 -1.06 17.42 -25.16
N ILE A 19 -2.01 17.50 -24.23
CA ILE A 19 -2.72 18.74 -23.89
C ILE A 19 -2.40 19.15 -22.46
N TYR A 20 -2.72 20.40 -22.13
CA TYR A 20 -2.36 21.03 -20.86
C TYR A 20 -3.59 21.74 -20.28
N PRO A 21 -4.64 20.99 -19.87
CA PRO A 21 -5.78 21.57 -19.17
C PRO A 21 -5.33 22.23 -17.85
N ASP A 22 -6.12 23.19 -17.40
CA ASP A 22 -6.00 23.70 -16.05
C ASP A 22 -6.85 22.85 -15.11
N TYR A 23 -6.44 22.71 -13.86
CA TYR A 23 -7.22 22.02 -12.82
C TYR A 23 -7.79 23.04 -11.85
N ILE A 24 -9.08 22.91 -11.56
CA ILE A 24 -9.76 23.67 -10.51
C ILE A 24 -9.93 22.76 -9.31
N LEU A 25 -9.50 23.21 -8.14
CA LEU A 25 -9.74 22.54 -6.88
C LEU A 25 -11.07 23.06 -6.30
N PRO A 26 -12.08 22.18 -6.09
CA PRO A 26 -13.29 22.54 -5.36
C PRO A 26 -12.98 23.17 -4.00
N ASP A 27 -13.88 24.02 -3.50
CA ASP A 27 -13.72 24.71 -2.21
C ASP A 27 -13.53 23.74 -1.03
N ASP A 28 -14.13 22.56 -1.11
CA ASP A 28 -14.06 21.49 -0.14
C ASP A 28 -12.96 20.46 -0.44
N SER A 29 -12.13 20.68 -1.48
CA SER A 29 -11.06 19.78 -1.83
C SER A 29 -10.08 19.62 -0.66
N PRO A 30 -9.85 18.39 -0.16
CA PRO A 30 -8.94 18.15 0.96
C PRO A 30 -7.48 18.48 0.62
N LEU A 31 -7.15 18.65 -0.66
CA LEU A 31 -5.81 19.03 -1.11
C LEU A 31 -5.42 20.45 -0.66
N LEU A 32 -6.41 21.33 -0.47
CA LEU A 32 -6.23 22.71 0.00
C LEU A 32 -5.68 22.78 1.44
N ARG A 33 -5.64 21.66 2.18
CA ARG A 33 -5.01 21.58 3.50
C ARG A 33 -3.49 21.56 3.45
N TYR A 34 -2.91 21.20 2.30
CA TYR A 34 -1.47 21.02 2.17
C TYR A 34 -0.78 22.21 1.49
N TYR A 35 -1.46 22.87 0.55
CA TYR A 35 -0.93 24.00 -0.22
C TYR A 35 -2.06 24.96 -0.63
N ASP A 36 -1.69 26.22 -0.88
CA ASP A 36 -2.63 27.34 -1.14
C ASP A 36 -2.92 27.57 -2.63
N PHE A 37 -2.21 26.91 -3.56
CA PHE A 37 -2.41 26.99 -5.02
C PHE A 37 -2.78 28.41 -5.50
N GLY A 38 -1.92 29.39 -5.16
CA GLY A 38 -2.06 30.79 -5.60
C GLY A 38 -3.24 31.56 -4.97
N GLY A 39 -4.04 30.94 -4.10
CA GLY A 39 -5.27 31.48 -3.54
C GLY A 39 -6.46 31.48 -4.50
N ASP A 40 -6.23 31.16 -5.79
CA ASP A 40 -7.26 31.06 -6.82
C ASP A 40 -7.78 29.62 -7.00
N LYS A 41 -7.16 28.66 -6.29
CA LYS A 41 -7.52 27.24 -6.29
C LYS A 41 -7.42 26.63 -7.68
N ARG A 42 -6.51 27.16 -8.50
CA ARG A 42 -6.28 26.70 -9.86
C ARG A 42 -4.83 26.23 -9.99
N VAL A 43 -4.63 25.19 -10.78
CA VAL A 43 -3.30 24.75 -11.20
C VAL A 43 -3.27 24.75 -12.71
N ALA A 44 -2.49 25.66 -13.29
CA ALA A 44 -2.45 25.83 -14.73
C ALA A 44 -1.59 24.76 -15.42
N GLN A 45 -1.97 24.43 -16.65
CA GLN A 45 -1.18 23.65 -17.61
C GLN A 45 -0.66 22.32 -17.05
N VAL A 46 -1.56 21.52 -16.48
CA VAL A 46 -1.26 20.16 -16.04
C VAL A 46 -1.24 19.25 -17.26
N LYS A 47 -0.08 18.65 -17.56
CA LYS A 47 0.06 17.77 -18.72
C LYS A 47 -0.92 16.60 -18.65
N HIS A 48 -1.61 16.31 -19.74
CA HIS A 48 -2.57 15.23 -19.85
C HIS A 48 -2.21 14.32 -21.02
N TRP A 49 -2.16 13.01 -20.78
CA TRP A 49 -1.84 12.02 -21.81
C TRP A 49 -2.84 10.86 -21.74
N ASN A 50 -3.97 11.01 -22.43
CA ASN A 50 -5.06 10.04 -22.44
C ASN A 50 -5.52 9.61 -21.04
N GLY A 51 -5.32 10.48 -20.05
CA GLY A 51 -5.66 10.18 -18.68
C GLY A 51 -7.18 10.21 -18.48
N PRO A 52 -7.61 9.75 -17.30
CA PRO A 52 -9.02 9.61 -16.98
C PRO A 52 -9.77 10.92 -16.78
N TYR A 53 -11.08 10.87 -17.01
CA TYR A 53 -12.07 11.75 -16.39
C TYR A 53 -13.22 10.91 -15.86
N PHE A 54 -14.00 11.49 -14.96
CA PHE A 54 -15.04 10.77 -14.24
C PHE A 54 -16.37 11.48 -14.38
N GLU A 55 -17.39 10.72 -14.75
CA GLU A 55 -18.77 11.20 -14.73
C GLU A 55 -19.40 10.78 -13.39
N GLU A 56 -20.12 11.70 -12.76
CA GLU A 56 -20.71 11.50 -11.43
C GLU A 56 -21.59 10.25 -11.36
N TYR A 57 -22.32 9.94 -12.43
CA TYR A 57 -23.17 8.75 -12.52
C TYR A 57 -22.42 7.43 -12.28
N TYR A 58 -21.13 7.37 -12.62
CA TYR A 58 -20.30 6.18 -12.44
C TYR A 58 -19.45 6.19 -11.17
N MET A 59 -19.57 7.23 -10.33
CA MET A 59 -18.79 7.33 -9.11
C MET A 59 -19.31 6.37 -8.05
N VAL A 60 -18.36 5.72 -7.37
CA VAL A 60 -18.68 4.85 -6.23
C VAL A 60 -19.06 5.74 -5.04
N PRO A 61 -20.08 5.39 -4.24
CA PRO A 61 -20.43 6.16 -3.05
C PRO A 61 -19.21 6.36 -2.13
N GLY A 62 -19.02 7.60 -1.64
CA GLY A 62 -17.84 7.98 -0.87
C GLY A 62 -16.61 8.37 -1.70
N THR A 63 -16.77 8.50 -3.03
CA THR A 63 -15.76 9.15 -3.88
C THR A 63 -15.69 10.64 -3.56
N GLU A 64 -14.48 11.14 -3.39
CA GLU A 64 -14.19 12.56 -3.17
C GLU A 64 -13.65 13.17 -4.48
N VAL A 65 -14.19 14.31 -4.92
CA VAL A 65 -13.64 15.05 -6.07
C VAL A 65 -12.52 15.95 -5.58
N LEU A 66 -11.31 15.76 -6.11
CA LEU A 66 -10.14 16.54 -5.70
C LEU A 66 -9.85 17.69 -6.66
N CYS A 67 -10.01 17.44 -7.96
CA CYS A 67 -9.79 18.41 -9.04
C CYS A 67 -10.80 18.21 -10.18
N ILE A 68 -11.18 19.31 -10.81
CA ILE A 68 -12.04 19.37 -12.00
C ILE A 68 -11.20 19.87 -13.19
N ASN A 69 -11.41 19.32 -14.38
CA ASN A 69 -10.77 19.83 -15.60
C ASN A 69 -11.37 21.18 -16.01
N ASP A 70 -10.52 22.17 -16.27
CA ASP A 70 -10.89 23.39 -16.99
C ASP A 70 -10.23 23.39 -18.37
N TYR A 71 -10.99 22.96 -19.38
CA TYR A 71 -10.55 22.94 -20.76
C TYR A 71 -11.73 23.00 -21.75
N PRO A 72 -12.31 24.20 -22.00
CA PRO A 72 -13.59 24.37 -22.70
C PRO A 72 -13.69 23.74 -24.10
N ALA A 73 -12.56 23.51 -24.77
CA ALA A 73 -12.52 22.92 -26.11
C ALA A 73 -12.88 21.42 -26.14
N TYR A 74 -13.06 20.77 -24.99
CA TYR A 74 -13.28 19.32 -24.91
C TYR A 74 -14.44 18.93 -24.01
N LYS A 75 -15.04 17.77 -24.31
CA LYS A 75 -16.25 17.24 -23.64
C LYS A 75 -16.12 16.96 -22.14
N TYR A 76 -14.90 16.88 -21.60
CA TYR A 76 -14.62 16.64 -20.19
C TYR A 76 -14.32 17.94 -19.42
N HIS A 77 -14.51 19.11 -20.05
CA HIS A 77 -14.53 20.38 -19.35
C HIS A 77 -15.56 20.34 -18.22
N MET A 78 -15.16 20.85 -17.06
CA MET A 78 -15.91 20.86 -15.82
C MET A 78 -16.26 19.48 -15.26
N LEU A 79 -15.65 18.41 -15.78
CA LEU A 79 -15.76 17.07 -15.19
C LEU A 79 -14.58 16.78 -14.27
N PRO A 80 -14.81 16.02 -13.17
CA PRO A 80 -13.76 15.53 -12.31
C PRO A 80 -12.62 14.85 -13.08
N SER A 81 -11.40 15.26 -12.76
CA SER A 81 -10.15 14.71 -13.33
C SER A 81 -9.35 13.93 -12.31
N VAL A 82 -9.50 14.30 -11.05
CA VAL A 82 -8.77 13.69 -9.93
C VAL A 82 -9.77 13.43 -8.83
N ILE A 83 -9.79 12.19 -8.37
CA ILE A 83 -10.70 11.74 -7.32
C ILE A 83 -9.94 10.97 -6.25
N ALA A 84 -10.53 10.83 -5.08
CA ALA A 84 -10.04 9.95 -4.02
C ALA A 84 -11.11 8.97 -3.60
N TYR A 85 -10.69 7.81 -3.13
CA TYR A 85 -11.57 6.83 -2.50
C TYR A 85 -10.85 6.04 -1.43
N LYS A 86 -11.53 5.88 -0.28
CA LYS A 86 -11.11 5.04 0.83
C LYS A 86 -12.32 4.24 1.31
N PRO A 87 -12.45 2.96 0.92
CA PRO A 87 -13.67 2.17 1.18
C PRO A 87 -13.89 1.85 2.66
N SER A 88 -12.83 1.87 3.48
CA SER A 88 -12.91 1.57 4.89
C SER A 88 -11.71 2.12 5.65
N ILE A 89 -11.79 2.13 6.98
CA ILE A 89 -10.65 2.47 7.85
C ILE A 89 -9.46 1.52 7.70
N TRP A 90 -9.67 0.32 7.17
CA TRP A 90 -8.63 -0.72 7.01
C TRP A 90 -7.91 -0.65 5.66
N SER A 91 -8.40 0.17 4.74
CA SER A 91 -7.86 0.27 3.38
C SER A 91 -7.07 1.56 3.22
N GLY A 92 -6.01 1.53 2.40
CA GLY A 92 -5.37 2.76 1.95
C GLY A 92 -6.28 3.57 1.03
N ARG A 93 -6.09 4.89 1.00
CA ARG A 93 -6.74 5.77 0.02
C ARG A 93 -6.08 5.61 -1.35
N VAL A 94 -6.90 5.48 -2.38
CA VAL A 94 -6.46 5.51 -3.79
C VAL A 94 -6.81 6.87 -4.38
N ILE A 95 -5.89 7.44 -5.15
CA ILE A 95 -6.07 8.72 -5.85
C ILE A 95 -5.80 8.54 -7.35
N PRO A 96 -6.82 8.23 -8.16
CA PRO A 96 -6.70 8.29 -9.61
C PRO A 96 -6.56 9.74 -10.09
N SER A 97 -5.59 10.00 -10.97
CA SER A 97 -5.34 11.31 -11.58
C SER A 97 -5.42 11.23 -13.10
N GLY A 98 -6.14 12.20 -13.69
CA GLY A 98 -6.22 12.47 -15.13
C GLY A 98 -4.91 12.98 -15.74
N GLY A 99 -4.10 13.67 -14.94
CA GLY A 99 -2.96 14.43 -15.40
C GLY A 99 -1.65 13.96 -14.78
N HIS A 100 -0.59 14.55 -15.29
CA HIS A 100 0.80 14.22 -15.00
C HIS A 100 1.55 15.38 -14.33
N PRO A 101 1.23 15.73 -13.07
CA PRO A 101 1.94 16.78 -12.33
C PRO A 101 3.34 16.34 -11.85
N GLU A 102 3.74 15.09 -12.04
CA GLU A 102 4.98 14.51 -11.48
C GLU A 102 6.29 15.03 -12.09
N GLN A 103 6.25 15.68 -13.26
CA GLN A 103 7.46 16.08 -13.99
C GLN A 103 8.03 17.44 -13.55
N TYR A 104 7.43 18.09 -12.56
CA TYR A 104 7.79 19.44 -12.14
C TYR A 104 8.48 19.42 -10.78
N GLU A 105 9.60 20.14 -10.67
CA GLU A 105 10.40 20.21 -9.43
C GLU A 105 9.97 21.35 -8.49
N SER A 106 9.19 22.32 -9.00
CA SER A 106 8.71 23.49 -8.25
C SER A 106 7.38 24.02 -8.78
N GLY A 107 6.79 24.96 -8.03
CA GLY A 107 5.52 25.61 -8.35
C GLY A 107 4.30 24.72 -8.11
N GLU A 108 3.13 25.24 -8.49
CA GLU A 108 1.83 24.65 -8.15
C GLU A 108 1.62 23.23 -8.69
N ARG A 109 2.20 22.89 -9.85
CA ARG A 109 2.13 21.52 -10.39
C ARG A 109 2.91 20.53 -9.52
N ARG A 110 4.08 20.93 -9.02
CA ARG A 110 4.83 20.13 -8.04
C ARG A 110 4.04 20.01 -6.75
N ASP A 111 3.46 21.11 -6.26
CA ASP A 111 2.67 21.12 -5.03
C ASP A 111 1.41 20.26 -5.16
N LEU A 112 0.83 20.21 -6.35
CA LEU A 112 -0.29 19.35 -6.68
C LEU A 112 0.08 17.87 -6.54
N MET A 113 1.18 17.43 -7.16
CA MET A 113 1.67 16.05 -6.98
C MET A 113 2.00 15.75 -5.52
N ALA A 114 2.66 16.67 -4.82
CA ALA A 114 2.98 16.51 -3.41
C ALA A 114 1.71 16.41 -2.53
N SER A 115 0.66 17.17 -2.86
CA SER A 115 -0.62 17.12 -2.17
C SER A 115 -1.32 15.78 -2.35
N TYR A 116 -1.25 15.16 -3.54
CA TYR A 116 -1.78 13.82 -3.78
C TYR A 116 -1.08 12.80 -2.88
N ILE A 117 0.24 12.84 -2.84
CA ILE A 117 1.04 11.91 -2.02
C ILE A 117 0.73 12.11 -0.53
N LYS A 118 0.74 13.35 -0.04
CA LYS A 118 0.39 13.67 1.36
C LYS A 118 -1.02 13.19 1.70
N TYR A 119 -1.99 13.44 0.81
CA TYR A 119 -3.35 13.00 1.04
C TYR A 119 -3.50 11.47 1.01
N ALA A 120 -2.74 10.77 0.17
CA ALA A 120 -2.69 9.31 0.19
C ALA A 120 -2.09 8.79 1.52
N PHE A 121 -1.03 9.42 2.04
CA PHE A 121 -0.42 9.08 3.34
C PHE A 121 -1.37 9.29 4.53
N ASP A 122 -2.10 10.42 4.56
CA ASP A 122 -3.15 10.65 5.56
C ASP A 122 -4.30 9.63 5.45
N GLY A 123 -4.39 8.96 4.30
CA GLY A 123 -5.36 7.93 3.98
C GLY A 123 -4.91 6.51 4.28
N VAL A 124 -3.77 6.28 4.93
CA VAL A 124 -3.29 4.94 5.27
C VAL A 124 -4.36 4.17 6.08
N GLY A 125 -4.48 2.88 5.78
CA GLY A 125 -5.39 1.97 6.48
C GLY A 125 -4.83 1.58 7.85
N ILE A 126 -5.72 1.38 8.81
CA ILE A 126 -5.34 0.78 10.10
C ILE A 126 -4.93 -0.68 9.85
N ALA A 127 -3.85 -1.10 10.50
CA ALA A 127 -3.38 -2.47 10.42
C ALA A 127 -4.43 -3.47 10.95
N LYS A 128 -4.44 -4.67 10.38
CA LYS A 128 -5.34 -5.75 10.78
C LYS A 128 -4.55 -7.04 10.99
N ALA A 129 -4.89 -7.78 12.05
CA ALA A 129 -4.38 -9.12 12.24
C ALA A 129 -4.94 -10.06 11.16
N LYS A 130 -4.06 -10.78 10.48
CA LYS A 130 -4.37 -11.79 9.48
C LYS A 130 -5.04 -13.03 10.10
N GLY A 131 -4.75 -13.31 11.38
CA GLY A 131 -5.38 -14.40 12.11
C GLY A 131 -4.95 -14.47 13.56
N VAL A 132 -5.60 -15.38 14.29
CA VAL A 132 -5.25 -15.75 15.67
C VAL A 132 -4.35 -16.98 15.63
N LEU A 133 -3.32 -17.02 16.47
CA LEU A 133 -2.53 -18.22 16.74
C LEU A 133 -2.98 -18.84 18.07
N HIS A 134 -3.14 -20.16 18.06
CA HIS A 134 -3.49 -20.94 19.25
C HIS A 134 -2.26 -21.70 19.76
N ASN A 135 -2.23 -21.98 21.06
CA ASN A 135 -1.12 -22.69 21.70
C ASN A 135 -0.85 -24.04 21.00
N GLY A 136 0.36 -24.25 20.52
CA GLY A 136 0.78 -25.51 19.88
C GLY A 136 0.31 -25.69 18.43
N GLU A 137 -0.51 -24.79 17.89
CA GLU A 137 -0.98 -24.89 16.52
C GLU A 137 0.00 -24.25 15.54
N VAL A 138 0.32 -24.99 14.47
CA VAL A 138 1.15 -24.49 13.38
C VAL A 138 0.26 -23.94 12.28
N ARG A 139 0.34 -22.64 12.05
CA ARG A 139 -0.33 -21.99 10.92
C ARG A 139 0.57 -22.02 9.68
N ARG A 140 0.01 -22.45 8.54
CA ARG A 140 0.73 -22.57 7.26
C ARG A 140 0.27 -21.51 6.27
N MET A 141 1.19 -20.68 5.80
CA MET A 141 0.94 -19.56 4.91
C MET A 141 1.50 -19.92 3.53
N VAL A 142 0.71 -20.66 2.75
CA VAL A 142 1.18 -21.31 1.51
C VAL A 142 0.34 -20.94 0.28
N LYS A 143 -0.80 -20.28 0.46
CA LYS A 143 -1.73 -19.97 -0.64
C LYS A 143 -1.21 -18.81 -1.49
N SER A 144 -1.51 -18.84 -2.77
CA SER A 144 -1.33 -17.72 -3.69
C SER A 144 -2.61 -16.87 -3.72
N THR A 145 -2.53 -15.63 -4.21
CA THR A 145 -3.71 -14.76 -4.35
C THR A 145 -4.77 -15.38 -5.29
N THR A 146 -4.34 -16.16 -6.28
CA THR A 146 -5.21 -16.91 -7.20
C THR A 146 -5.98 -18.05 -6.56
N ASP A 147 -5.62 -18.47 -5.34
CA ASP A 147 -6.35 -19.51 -4.60
C ASP A 147 -7.58 -18.94 -3.88
N GLU A 148 -7.80 -17.61 -3.95
CA GLU A 148 -8.94 -16.88 -3.36
C GLU A 148 -9.09 -17.09 -1.84
N ASP A 149 -8.00 -17.44 -1.15
CA ASP A 149 -7.96 -17.68 0.29
C ASP A 149 -7.00 -16.70 1.01
N PRO A 150 -7.44 -15.45 1.26
CA PRO A 150 -6.61 -14.39 1.85
C PRO A 150 -6.12 -14.72 3.26
N ALA A 151 -6.79 -15.63 3.98
CA ALA A 151 -6.44 -15.99 5.35
C ALA A 151 -5.13 -16.79 5.43
N TYR A 152 -4.76 -17.51 4.36
CA TYR A 152 -3.57 -18.35 4.29
C TYR A 152 -2.60 -17.97 3.17
N THR A 153 -2.80 -16.81 2.54
CA THR A 153 -1.90 -16.29 1.50
C THR A 153 -0.49 -16.01 2.04
N LYS A 154 0.51 -16.33 1.22
CA LYS A 154 1.94 -16.02 1.41
C LYS A 154 2.22 -14.51 1.57
N VAL A 155 3.36 -14.14 2.16
CA VAL A 155 3.76 -12.72 2.35
C VAL A 155 4.65 -12.26 1.20
N GLY A 156 4.34 -11.13 0.56
CA GLY A 156 5.11 -10.60 -0.58
C GLY A 156 6.19 -9.57 -0.22
N ASP A 157 6.86 -9.04 -1.25
CA ASP A 157 7.86 -7.96 -1.16
C ASP A 157 7.40 -6.79 -0.28
N LYS A 158 8.19 -6.46 0.75
CA LYS A 158 7.91 -5.42 1.78
C LYS A 158 6.56 -5.53 2.48
N GLN A 159 5.84 -6.63 2.32
CA GLN A 159 4.59 -6.87 3.03
C GLN A 159 4.89 -7.39 4.44
N CYS A 160 3.98 -7.07 5.35
CA CYS A 160 4.01 -7.57 6.71
C CYS A 160 2.67 -8.24 7.03
N HIS A 161 2.74 -9.47 7.54
CA HIS A 161 1.60 -10.16 8.13
C HIS A 161 1.66 -10.05 9.63
N HIS A 162 0.53 -9.69 10.24
CA HIS A 162 0.38 -9.69 11.69
C HIS A 162 -0.53 -10.82 12.13
N PHE A 163 -0.17 -11.48 13.23
CA PHE A 163 -1.01 -12.44 13.93
C PHE A 163 -1.17 -12.03 15.38
N VAL A 164 -2.19 -12.55 16.05
CA VAL A 164 -2.42 -12.29 17.48
C VAL A 164 -2.53 -13.58 18.26
N PHE A 165 -2.07 -13.58 19.51
CA PHE A 165 -2.35 -14.64 20.46
C PHE A 165 -2.61 -14.04 21.84
N ALA A 166 -3.42 -14.74 22.64
CA ALA A 166 -3.67 -14.36 24.03
C ALA A 166 -2.82 -15.24 24.93
N LEU A 167 -1.93 -14.61 25.71
CA LEU A 167 -1.11 -15.30 26.68
C LEU A 167 -1.81 -15.30 28.05
N PRO A 168 -2.10 -16.46 28.65
CA PRO A 168 -2.75 -16.54 29.96
C PRO A 168 -1.81 -16.12 31.08
N ASP A 169 -2.38 -15.89 32.27
CA ASP A 169 -1.60 -15.62 33.47
C ASP A 169 -0.78 -16.84 33.87
N GLY A 170 0.48 -16.61 34.27
CA GLY A 170 1.39 -17.68 34.69
C GLY A 170 1.95 -18.56 33.57
N ALA A 171 1.71 -18.25 32.29
CA ALA A 171 2.29 -18.99 31.16
C ALA A 171 3.82 -19.02 31.22
N ARG A 172 4.41 -20.19 30.90
CA ARG A 172 5.86 -20.39 30.90
C ARG A 172 6.38 -20.99 29.61
N ASN A 173 7.69 -21.00 29.44
CA ASN A 173 8.37 -21.65 28.32
C ASN A 173 7.78 -21.20 26.96
N ILE A 174 7.52 -19.90 26.83
CA ILE A 174 6.89 -19.31 25.67
C ILE A 174 7.87 -19.37 24.49
N ARG A 175 7.40 -19.84 23.36
CA ARG A 175 8.19 -19.93 22.13
C ARG A 175 7.35 -19.48 20.94
N VAL A 176 7.87 -18.52 20.18
CA VAL A 176 7.29 -18.08 18.91
C VAL A 176 8.24 -18.50 17.80
N ARG A 177 7.76 -19.33 16.87
CA ARG A 177 8.62 -19.98 15.87
C ARG A 177 8.12 -19.71 14.46
N LEU A 178 9.00 -19.14 13.64
CA LEU A 178 8.83 -18.87 12.22
C LEU A 178 9.74 -19.82 11.41
N VAL A 179 9.18 -20.41 10.35
CA VAL A 179 9.96 -21.20 9.37
C VAL A 179 9.61 -20.74 7.96
N SER A 180 10.59 -20.21 7.22
CA SER A 180 10.50 -19.89 5.80
C SER A 180 11.17 -20.98 4.94
N LEU A 181 11.01 -20.89 3.61
CA LEU A 181 11.91 -21.63 2.71
C LEU A 181 13.28 -20.93 2.66
N GLU A 182 14.34 -21.71 2.40
CA GLU A 182 15.75 -21.26 2.47
C GLU A 182 16.08 -20.05 1.59
N ASN A 183 15.32 -19.83 0.52
CA ASN A 183 15.52 -18.73 -0.42
C ASN A 183 14.68 -17.48 -0.09
N PHE A 184 14.08 -17.40 1.10
CA PHE A 184 13.32 -16.23 1.54
C PHE A 184 13.78 -15.73 2.91
N ASN A 185 14.22 -14.48 2.95
CA ASN A 185 14.52 -13.80 4.19
C ASN A 185 13.26 -13.17 4.80
N LEU A 186 12.74 -13.80 5.85
CA LEU A 186 11.61 -13.29 6.62
C LEU A 186 12.05 -12.89 8.03
N SER A 187 11.68 -11.72 8.52
CA SER A 187 11.89 -11.30 9.90
C SER A 187 10.72 -11.70 10.81
N LEU A 188 11.01 -11.89 12.10
CA LEU A 188 10.05 -12.23 13.14
C LEU A 188 10.05 -11.12 14.20
N HIS A 189 8.89 -10.54 14.45
CA HIS A 189 8.68 -9.44 15.40
C HIS A 189 7.62 -9.80 16.43
N LEU A 190 7.75 -9.30 17.66
CA LEU A 190 6.80 -9.55 18.75
C LEU A 190 6.59 -8.27 19.58
N ALA A 191 5.33 -7.95 19.88
CA ALA A 191 4.96 -6.82 20.74
C ALA A 191 3.70 -7.11 21.56
N ASN A 192 3.59 -6.54 22.76
CA ASN A 192 2.41 -6.63 23.63
C ASN A 192 1.44 -5.47 23.36
N GLY A 193 0.16 -5.78 23.17
CA GLY A 193 -0.94 -4.82 23.12
C GLY A 193 -1.04 -4.00 21.83
N THR A 194 -0.07 -4.10 20.93
CA THR A 194 -0.02 -3.36 19.66
C THR A 194 0.64 -4.18 18.57
N PHE A 195 0.44 -3.79 17.31
CA PHE A 195 1.08 -4.40 16.15
C PHE A 195 2.60 -4.33 16.23
N ALA A 196 3.27 -5.42 15.83
CA ALA A 196 4.71 -5.60 15.93
C ALA A 196 5.40 -5.25 14.60
N PHE A 197 5.35 -3.98 14.21
CA PHE A 197 6.16 -3.47 13.10
C PHE A 197 7.65 -3.48 13.47
N LYS A 198 8.52 -3.48 12.47
CA LYS A 198 9.99 -3.55 12.64
C LYS A 198 10.53 -2.48 13.61
N GLU A 199 9.97 -1.27 13.53
CA GLU A 199 10.35 -0.11 14.32
C GLU A 199 9.74 -0.12 15.73
N ASP A 200 8.60 -0.79 15.91
CA ASP A 200 7.78 -0.74 17.14
C ASP A 200 7.84 -2.04 17.97
N ALA A 201 8.47 -3.09 17.44
CA ALA A 201 8.53 -4.40 18.08
C ALA A 201 9.39 -4.38 19.35
N GLN A 202 8.90 -5.04 20.40
CA GLN A 202 9.63 -5.21 21.66
C GLN A 202 10.75 -6.26 21.51
N TYR A 203 10.52 -7.28 20.69
CA TYR A 203 11.48 -8.32 20.39
C TYR A 203 11.51 -8.59 18.89
N LYS A 204 12.71 -8.85 18.35
CA LYS A 204 12.90 -9.05 16.92
C LYS A 204 14.03 -10.02 16.58
N LEU A 205 13.84 -10.77 15.50
CA LEU A 205 14.86 -11.60 14.85
C LEU A 205 14.84 -11.30 13.35
N GLU A 206 15.92 -10.68 12.86
CA GLU A 206 16.04 -10.14 11.50
C GLU A 206 17.21 -10.80 10.72
N ASN A 207 17.78 -11.89 11.25
CA ASN A 207 18.86 -12.63 10.58
C ASN A 207 18.34 -13.33 9.30
N SER A 208 19.23 -13.86 8.46
CA SER A 208 18.84 -14.53 7.21
C SER A 208 18.51 -16.03 7.38
N GLU A 209 18.34 -16.53 8.61
CA GLU A 209 18.09 -17.95 8.85
C GLU A 209 16.66 -18.32 8.46
N SER A 210 16.47 -19.50 7.87
CA SER A 210 15.14 -20.00 7.48
C SER A 210 14.28 -20.41 8.67
N VAL A 211 14.87 -20.61 9.84
CA VAL A 211 14.18 -20.88 11.10
C VAL A 211 14.51 -19.77 12.07
N LYS A 212 13.50 -19.11 12.63
CA LYS A 212 13.64 -18.09 13.66
C LYS A 212 12.78 -18.44 14.85
N GLU A 213 13.35 -18.30 16.04
CA GLU A 213 12.68 -18.68 17.27
C GLU A 213 12.98 -17.68 18.38
N LEU A 214 11.94 -17.02 18.88
CA LEU A 214 11.99 -16.23 20.10
C LEU A 214 11.53 -17.11 21.27
N THR A 215 12.36 -17.22 22.30
CA THR A 215 12.06 -18.01 23.50
C THR A 215 12.09 -17.15 24.75
N PHE A 216 11.15 -17.42 25.67
CA PHE A 216 11.02 -16.68 26.92
C PHE A 216 10.61 -17.63 28.04
N GLU A 217 11.24 -17.51 29.20
CA GLU A 217 10.80 -18.24 30.40
C GLU A 217 9.41 -17.77 30.84
N THR A 218 9.19 -16.46 30.83
CA THR A 218 7.91 -15.81 31.18
C THR A 218 7.69 -14.56 30.33
N LEU A 219 6.43 -14.24 30.03
CA LEU A 219 6.00 -12.96 29.48
C LEU A 219 4.75 -12.47 30.22
N PRO A 220 4.53 -11.14 30.30
CA PRO A 220 3.28 -10.61 30.82
C PRO A 220 2.05 -11.19 30.11
N LYS A 221 1.00 -11.51 30.87
CA LYS A 221 -0.29 -11.89 30.32
C LYS A 221 -0.85 -10.78 29.42
N GLY A 222 -1.68 -11.15 28.46
CA GLY A 222 -2.35 -10.19 27.58
C GLY A 222 -2.34 -10.61 26.12
N THR A 223 -2.71 -9.66 25.25
CA THR A 223 -2.73 -9.86 23.80
C THR A 223 -1.38 -9.50 23.22
N TRP A 224 -0.76 -10.47 22.57
CA TRP A 224 0.51 -10.32 21.88
C TRP A 224 0.31 -10.36 20.37
N TYR A 225 1.09 -9.56 19.67
CA TYR A 225 1.09 -9.48 18.21
C TYR A 225 2.41 -9.99 17.67
N VAL A 226 2.33 -10.84 16.66
CA VAL A 226 3.46 -11.39 15.93
C VAL A 226 3.50 -10.79 14.55
N GLY A 227 4.57 -10.07 14.22
CA GLY A 227 4.84 -9.57 12.88
C GLY A 227 5.74 -10.54 12.11
N VAL A 228 5.38 -10.84 10.86
CA VAL A 228 6.22 -11.56 9.90
C VAL A 228 6.37 -10.67 8.68
N GLN A 229 7.58 -10.22 8.39
CA GLN A 229 7.86 -9.32 7.29
C GLN A 229 8.83 -9.94 6.30
N CYS A 230 8.56 -9.76 5.00
CA CYS A 230 9.51 -10.13 3.95
C CYS A 230 10.57 -9.04 3.83
N GLU A 231 11.82 -9.38 4.14
CA GLU A 231 12.97 -8.46 4.04
C GLU A 231 13.59 -8.46 2.63
N ASP A 232 13.36 -9.53 1.86
CA ASP A 232 13.83 -9.63 0.50
C ASP A 232 13.02 -8.70 -0.43
N THR A 233 13.73 -7.82 -1.13
CA THR A 233 13.18 -6.93 -2.15
C THR A 233 13.95 -7.13 -3.46
N PRO A 234 13.26 -7.30 -4.61
CA PRO A 234 13.92 -7.37 -5.89
C PRO A 234 14.58 -6.02 -6.22
N THR A 235 15.74 -6.08 -6.85
CA THR A 235 16.42 -4.88 -7.33
C THR A 235 15.67 -4.36 -8.55
N CYS A 236 15.31 -3.08 -8.52
CA CYS A 236 14.61 -2.40 -9.60
C CYS A 236 15.55 -1.38 -10.25
N THR A 237 15.92 -1.59 -11.51
CA THR A 237 16.78 -0.66 -12.27
C THR A 237 16.03 -0.13 -13.48
N LEU A 238 16.32 1.12 -13.85
CA LEU A 238 15.78 1.70 -15.07
C LEU A 238 16.45 1.03 -16.28
N GLY A 239 15.65 0.41 -17.15
CA GLY A 239 16.13 -0.27 -18.35
C GLY A 239 16.39 0.73 -19.50
N ASP A 240 17.46 0.48 -20.25
CA ASP A 240 17.77 1.17 -21.51
C ASP A 240 17.41 0.25 -22.70
N TYR A 241 16.60 0.74 -23.64
CA TYR A 241 16.32 0.02 -24.91
C TYR A 241 17.46 0.15 -25.94
N GLY A 242 18.62 0.70 -25.57
CA GLY A 242 19.80 0.83 -26.43
C GLY A 242 19.72 2.02 -27.39
N ASN A 243 18.83 2.99 -27.14
CA ASN A 243 18.67 4.20 -27.94
C ASN A 243 18.71 5.50 -27.11
N GLY A 244 19.17 5.43 -25.87
CA GLY A 244 19.23 6.59 -24.97
C GLY A 244 17.86 7.08 -24.47
N LYS A 245 16.78 6.33 -24.72
CA LYS A 245 15.46 6.57 -24.12
C LYS A 245 15.15 5.50 -23.09
N TYR A 246 14.85 5.95 -21.87
CA TYR A 246 14.46 5.09 -20.77
C TYR A 246 13.15 4.37 -21.08
N SER A 247 13.11 3.07 -20.75
CA SER A 247 12.13 2.14 -21.30
C SER A 247 11.19 1.49 -20.29
N GLY A 248 11.33 1.85 -19.02
CA GLY A 248 10.65 1.21 -17.90
C GLY A 248 11.63 0.55 -16.95
N TYR A 249 11.10 -0.15 -15.96
CA TYR A 249 11.88 -0.75 -14.89
C TYR A 249 12.10 -2.24 -15.14
N GLN A 250 13.33 -2.69 -14.94
CA GLN A 250 13.73 -4.09 -14.94
C GLN A 250 13.93 -4.57 -13.51
N TYR A 251 13.37 -5.73 -13.18
CA TYR A 251 13.49 -6.35 -11.87
C TYR A 251 14.51 -7.49 -11.93
N SER A 252 15.39 -7.55 -10.94
CA SER A 252 16.44 -8.58 -10.82
C SER A 252 16.63 -9.00 -9.36
N GLY A 253 17.50 -9.99 -9.12
CA GLY A 253 17.70 -10.58 -7.79
C GLY A 253 16.66 -11.67 -7.48
N ASN A 254 16.19 -11.74 -6.23
CA ASN A 254 15.22 -12.75 -5.80
C ASN A 254 13.78 -12.37 -6.22
N ILE A 255 13.47 -12.45 -7.50
CA ILE A 255 12.14 -12.10 -8.03
C ILE A 255 11.02 -13.05 -7.57
N ALA A 256 11.35 -14.18 -6.94
CA ALA A 256 10.36 -15.13 -6.43
C ALA A 256 9.44 -14.51 -5.37
N VAL A 257 9.91 -13.50 -4.62
CA VAL A 257 9.13 -12.78 -3.61
C VAL A 257 7.91 -12.06 -4.17
N LEU A 258 7.92 -11.74 -5.47
CA LEU A 258 6.78 -11.14 -6.16
C LEU A 258 5.57 -12.08 -6.20
N ASN A 259 5.78 -13.40 -6.04
CA ASN A 259 4.74 -14.42 -5.92
C ASN A 259 4.47 -14.84 -4.47
N GLY A 260 5.03 -14.10 -3.51
CA GLY A 260 4.95 -14.36 -2.07
C GLY A 260 5.89 -15.46 -1.59
N ALA A 261 6.45 -15.25 -0.41
CA ALA A 261 7.24 -16.19 0.36
C ALA A 261 6.31 -17.06 1.24
N PRO A 262 6.31 -18.40 1.08
CA PRO A 262 5.63 -19.29 1.99
C PRO A 262 6.38 -19.47 3.30
N TYR A 263 5.61 -19.66 4.37
CA TYR A 263 6.16 -19.87 5.69
C TYR A 263 5.17 -20.58 6.62
N THR A 264 5.65 -20.98 7.78
CA THR A 264 4.82 -21.41 8.91
C THR A 264 5.12 -20.56 10.13
N ILE A 265 4.10 -20.33 10.95
CA ILE A 265 4.21 -19.57 12.20
C ILE A 265 3.43 -20.29 13.29
N SER A 266 4.00 -20.35 14.48
CA SER A 266 3.41 -21.02 15.64
C SER A 266 3.83 -20.35 16.92
N VAL A 267 3.03 -20.54 17.96
CA VAL A 267 3.34 -20.12 19.32
C VAL A 267 3.02 -21.28 20.27
N THR A 268 3.91 -21.53 21.23
CA THR A 268 3.71 -22.53 22.29
C THR A 268 3.97 -21.93 23.66
N TRP A 269 3.30 -22.44 24.69
CA TRP A 269 3.58 -22.18 26.10
C TRP A 269 3.02 -23.32 26.98
N GLU A 270 3.53 -23.39 28.20
CA GLU A 270 3.09 -24.27 29.28
C GLU A 270 2.20 -23.54 30.29
#